data_AF-A0A4Q6BPU0-F1
#
_entry.id   AF-A0A4Q6BPU0-F1
#
_cell.length_a   1.000
_cell.length_b   1.000
_cell.length_c   1.000
_cell.angle_alpha   90.00
_cell.angle_beta   90.00
_cell.angle_gamma   90.00
#
_symmetry.space_group_name_H-M   'P 1'
#
loop_
_entity.id
_entity.type
_entity.pdbx_description
1 polymer ?
#
loop_
_entity_poly.entity_id
_entity_poly.type
_entity_poly.pdbx_seq_one_letter_code
_entity_poly.pdbx_strand_id
1 'polypeptide(L)'
;DDYHRVVQDAASCQLSSLDDSESAEDLADGEPDPFGELQDGEFRGALATAIGDLPERERLVMSLYYDDELNLKEIGAVLKVSESRVCQLHGQAVVRLRARLSNWRDGEVAMAKAKRA
;
A
#
# COMPACT_ATOMS: atom_id res chain seq x y z
N ASP A 1 40.91 -48.51 9.65
CA ASP A 1 40.50 -47.92 10.94
C ASP A 1 40.03 -46.48 10.80
N ASP A 2 39.04 -46.27 9.92
CA ASP A 2 38.51 -44.95 9.53
C ASP A 2 37.09 -44.70 10.08
N TYR A 3 36.62 -45.54 11.01
CA TYR A 3 35.18 -45.69 11.25
C TYR A 3 34.64 -44.97 12.50
N HIS A 4 35.49 -44.38 13.34
CA HIS A 4 35.04 -43.76 14.61
C HIS A 4 35.31 -42.26 14.74
N ARG A 5 35.87 -41.60 13.72
CA ARG A 5 36.09 -40.14 13.74
C ARG A 5 35.03 -39.34 12.95
N VAL A 6 33.96 -40.00 12.49
CA VAL A 6 32.87 -39.35 11.73
C VAL A 6 31.59 -39.23 12.58
N VAL A 7 31.56 -39.80 13.79
CA VAL A 7 30.33 -39.93 14.59
C VAL A 7 30.26 -38.94 15.76
N GLN A 8 31.26 -38.08 16.00
CA GLN A 8 31.30 -37.26 17.22
C GLN A 8 31.64 -35.78 17.10
N ASP A 9 31.63 -35.17 15.91
CA ASP A 9 31.55 -33.70 15.81
C ASP A 9 30.09 -33.25 15.68
N ALA A 10 29.28 -33.79 16.60
CA ALA A 10 27.85 -33.60 16.75
C ALA A 10 27.50 -32.46 17.73
N ALA A 11 28.23 -31.33 17.73
CA ALA A 11 27.91 -30.23 18.65
C ALA A 11 27.99 -28.80 18.10
N SER A 12 28.47 -28.54 16.88
CA SER A 12 28.48 -27.15 16.39
C SER A 12 28.47 -27.02 14.88
N CYS A 13 27.37 -27.37 14.23
CA CYS A 13 27.10 -26.91 12.87
C CYS A 13 25.88 -26.00 12.89
N GLN A 14 26.18 -24.72 12.69
CA GLN A 14 25.29 -23.60 12.58
C GLN A 14 24.07 -23.92 11.70
N LEU A 15 22.90 -23.60 12.24
CA LEU A 15 21.67 -23.28 11.53
C LEU A 15 21.96 -22.48 10.26
N SER A 16 21.86 -23.12 9.10
CA SER A 16 21.66 -22.42 7.84
C SER A 16 21.04 -23.36 6.81
N SER A 17 19.90 -22.89 6.31
CA SER A 17 19.36 -23.15 4.98
C SER A 17 18.61 -24.46 4.74
N LEU A 18 17.32 -24.26 4.39
CA LEU A 18 16.44 -25.12 3.59
C LEU A 18 15.80 -26.30 4.32
N ASP A 19 14.63 -26.04 4.88
CA ASP A 19 13.53 -27.00 4.71
C ASP A 19 12.68 -26.49 3.54
N ASP A 20 12.60 -27.34 2.51
CA ASP A 20 11.86 -27.16 1.27
C ASP A 20 10.74 -28.21 1.25
N SER A 21 9.52 -27.71 1.11
CA SER A 21 8.38 -28.40 0.49
C SER A 21 7.68 -29.53 1.27
N GLU A 22 6.77 -29.11 2.15
CA GLU A 22 5.50 -29.81 2.36
C GLU A 22 4.41 -28.90 1.75
N SER A 23 4.06 -29.15 0.49
CA SER A 23 2.89 -28.56 -0.14
C SER A 23 1.64 -29.13 0.53
N ALA A 24 1.17 -28.45 1.58
CA ALA A 24 -0.24 -28.49 1.97
C ALA A 24 -0.89 -27.29 1.28
N GLU A 25 -1.52 -27.61 0.16
CA GLU A 25 -2.33 -26.70 -0.63
C GLU A 25 -3.41 -26.07 0.27
N ASP A 26 -3.43 -24.74 0.24
CA ASP A 26 -4.61 -23.89 0.20
C ASP A 26 -5.81 -24.31 1.06
N LEU A 27 -5.89 -23.79 2.29
CA LEU A 27 -7.15 -23.34 2.93
C LEU A 27 -6.80 -22.41 4.10
N ALA A 28 -6.07 -21.33 3.84
CA ALA A 28 -6.39 -20.10 4.56
C ALA A 28 -7.51 -19.46 3.76
N ASP A 29 -8.70 -20.05 3.85
CA ASP A 29 -9.95 -19.32 3.67
C ASP A 29 -9.85 -18.21 4.70
N GLY A 30 -9.31 -17.07 4.27
CA GLY A 30 -9.12 -15.90 5.09
C GLY A 30 -10.52 -15.44 5.42
N GLU A 31 -11.08 -15.96 6.51
CA GLU A 31 -12.27 -15.41 7.14
C GLU A 31 -12.11 -13.90 7.04
N PRO A 32 -13.03 -13.20 6.33
CA PRO A 32 -12.92 -11.78 6.13
C PRO A 32 -12.75 -11.16 7.50
N ASP A 33 -11.57 -10.61 7.78
CA ASP A 33 -11.30 -9.96 9.06
C ASP A 33 -12.29 -8.79 9.10
N PRO A 34 -13.38 -8.87 9.88
CA PRO A 34 -14.45 -7.90 9.79
C PRO A 34 -13.93 -6.51 10.16
N PHE A 35 -12.83 -6.47 10.91
CA PHE A 35 -12.15 -5.25 11.28
C PHE A 35 -11.24 -4.72 10.17
N GLY A 36 -10.55 -5.58 9.43
CA GLY A 36 -9.79 -5.21 8.24
C GLY A 36 -10.68 -4.67 7.13
N GLU A 37 -11.81 -5.33 6.85
CA GLU A 37 -12.81 -4.84 5.89
C GLU A 37 -13.45 -3.52 6.32
N LEU A 38 -13.75 -3.37 7.62
CA LEU A 38 -14.27 -2.12 8.17
C LEU A 38 -13.24 -0.99 8.03
N GLN A 39 -11.97 -1.24 8.36
CA GLN A 39 -10.89 -0.27 8.25
C GLN A 39 -10.68 0.18 6.80
N ASP A 40 -10.72 -0.74 5.84
CA ASP A 40 -10.65 -0.44 4.41
C ASP A 40 -11.87 0.38 3.95
N GLY A 41 -13.06 0.03 4.44
CA GLY A 41 -14.29 0.78 4.18
C GLY A 41 -14.24 2.22 4.71
N GLU A 42 -13.79 2.40 5.95
CA GLU A 42 -13.66 3.72 6.55
C GLU A 42 -12.57 4.56 5.87
N PHE A 43 -11.44 3.95 5.50
CA PHE A 43 -10.39 4.62 4.73
C PHE A 43 -10.90 5.08 3.36
N ARG A 44 -11.64 4.23 2.64
CA ARG A 44 -12.28 4.60 1.36
C ARG A 44 -13.26 5.76 1.54
N GLY A 45 -14.07 5.76 2.61
CA GLY A 45 -14.96 6.87 2.93
C GLY A 45 -14.23 8.18 3.22
N ALA A 46 -13.14 8.11 3.99
CA ALA A 46 -12.29 9.25 4.28
C ALA A 46 -11.59 9.79 3.02
N LEU A 47 -11.09 8.90 2.14
CA LEU A 47 -10.50 9.28 0.86
C LEU A 47 -11.52 9.96 -0.05
N ALA A 48 -12.74 9.41 -0.17
CA ALA A 48 -13.81 10.02 -0.96
C ALA A 48 -14.16 11.42 -0.46
N THR A 49 -14.27 11.60 0.86
CA THR A 49 -14.49 12.91 1.49
C THR A 49 -13.33 13.87 1.20
N ALA A 50 -12.08 13.39 1.33
CA ALA A 50 -10.90 14.19 1.06
C ALA A 50 -10.79 14.64 -0.40
N ILE A 51 -11.19 13.80 -1.36
CA ILE A 51 -11.29 14.14 -2.79
C ILE A 51 -12.41 15.17 -3.01
N GLY A 52 -13.56 15.01 -2.34
CA GLY A 52 -14.68 15.94 -2.42
C GLY A 52 -14.30 17.37 -2.02
N ASP A 53 -13.44 17.50 -1.00
CA ASP A 53 -12.98 18.78 -0.46
C ASP A 53 -11.76 19.39 -1.18
N LEU A 54 -11.25 18.74 -2.23
CA LEU A 54 -10.21 19.34 -3.06
C LEU A 54 -10.75 20.60 -3.74
N PRO A 55 -9.91 21.63 -3.93
CA PRO A 55 -10.22 22.75 -4.83
C PRO A 55 -10.71 22.24 -6.17
N GLU A 56 -11.72 22.89 -6.75
CA GLU A 56 -12.41 22.41 -7.95
C GLU A 56 -11.45 22.11 -9.11
N ARG A 57 -10.42 22.94 -9.30
CA ARG A 57 -9.40 22.72 -10.35
C ARG A 57 -8.52 21.50 -10.08
N GLU A 58 -8.19 21.22 -8.82
CA GLU A 58 -7.39 20.05 -8.43
C GLU A 58 -8.21 18.77 -8.60
N ARG A 59 -9.47 18.78 -8.14
CA ARG A 59 -10.41 17.67 -8.31
C ARG A 59 -10.67 17.35 -9.78
N LEU A 60 -10.85 18.38 -10.60
CA LEU A 60 -11.04 18.21 -12.04
C LEU A 60 -9.80 17.60 -12.71
N VAL A 61 -8.60 18.03 -12.34
CA VAL A 61 -7.35 17.40 -12.84
C VAL A 61 -7.27 15.93 -12.42
N MET A 62 -7.67 15.58 -11.20
CA MET A 62 -7.70 14.19 -10.74
C MET A 62 -8.69 13.34 -11.54
N SER A 63 -9.91 13.85 -11.77
CA SER A 63 -10.95 13.14 -12.53
C SER A 63 -10.51 12.92 -13.99
N LEU A 64 -10.00 13.95 -14.66
CA LEU A 64 -9.50 13.80 -16.03
C LEU A 64 -8.34 12.80 -16.14
N TYR A 65 -7.52 12.66 -15.09
CA TYR A 65 -6.37 11.76 -15.09
C TYR A 65 -6.74 10.31 -14.74
N TYR A 66 -7.62 10.11 -13.75
CA TYR A 66 -7.95 8.78 -13.23
C TYR A 66 -9.26 8.20 -13.78
N ASP A 67 -10.26 9.04 -14.08
CA ASP A 67 -11.55 8.59 -14.61
C ASP A 67 -11.52 8.58 -16.14
N ASP A 68 -11.01 9.65 -16.76
CA ASP A 68 -10.97 9.80 -18.23
C ASP A 68 -9.64 9.33 -18.86
N GLU A 69 -8.69 8.86 -18.04
CA GLU A 69 -7.37 8.32 -18.45
C GLU A 69 -6.53 9.27 -19.35
N LEU A 70 -6.74 10.59 -19.24
CA LEU A 70 -6.01 11.57 -20.03
C LEU A 70 -4.60 11.82 -19.48
N ASN A 71 -3.63 12.03 -20.38
CA ASN A 71 -2.29 12.44 -19.97
C ASN A 71 -2.20 13.96 -19.68
N LEU A 72 -1.12 14.40 -19.03
CA LEU A 72 -0.95 15.81 -18.61
C LEU A 72 -1.01 16.81 -19.77
N LYS A 73 -0.58 16.41 -20.97
CA LYS A 73 -0.62 17.26 -22.16
C LYS A 73 -2.05 17.43 -22.68
N GLU A 74 -2.83 16.34 -22.71
CA GLU A 74 -4.25 16.35 -23.09
C GLU A 74 -5.08 17.14 -22.09
N ILE A 75 -4.86 16.92 -20.79
CA ILE A 75 -5.51 17.69 -19.72
C ILE A 75 -5.17 19.18 -19.85
N GLY A 76 -3.92 19.52 -20.16
CA GLY A 76 -3.50 20.91 -20.40
C GLY A 76 -4.26 21.55 -21.56
N ALA A 77 -4.46 20.81 -22.64
CA ALA A 77 -5.25 21.27 -23.79
C ALA A 77 -6.74 21.47 -23.43
N VAL A 78 -7.36 20.54 -22.68
CA VAL A 78 -8.76 20.63 -22.23
C VAL A 78 -8.97 21.83 -21.29
N LEU A 79 -8.07 22.01 -20.33
CA LEU A 79 -8.15 23.06 -19.32
C LEU A 79 -7.56 24.41 -19.79
N LYS A 80 -7.04 24.48 -21.02
CA LYS A 80 -6.37 25.64 -21.61
C LYS A 80 -5.23 26.20 -20.74
N VAL A 81 -4.40 25.32 -20.20
CA VAL A 81 -3.21 25.65 -19.38
C VAL A 81 -2.00 24.84 -19.85
N SER A 82 -0.80 25.22 -19.40
CA SER A 82 0.41 24.44 -19.70
C SER A 82 0.45 23.11 -18.96
N GLU A 83 1.14 22.12 -19.51
CA GLU A 83 1.39 20.82 -18.87
C GLU A 83 2.04 20.98 -17.48
N SER A 84 3.01 21.88 -17.35
CA SER A 84 3.64 22.20 -16.07
C SER A 84 2.62 22.67 -15.03
N ARG A 85 1.60 23.44 -15.45
CA ARG A 85 0.53 23.88 -14.54
C ARG A 85 -0.35 22.71 -14.11
N VAL A 86 -0.63 21.75 -15.00
CA VAL A 86 -1.38 20.53 -14.65
C VAL A 86 -0.60 19.69 -13.65
N CYS A 87 0.70 19.49 -13.89
CA CYS A 87 1.58 18.76 -12.96
C CYS A 87 1.59 19.39 -11.56
N GLN A 88 1.63 20.73 -11.48
CA GLN A 88 1.51 21.45 -10.20
C GLN A 88 0.18 21.21 -9.50
N LEU A 89 -0.94 21.32 -10.23
CA LEU A 89 -2.29 21.08 -9.66
C LEU A 89 -2.42 19.64 -9.17
N HIS A 90 -1.95 18.67 -9.95
CA HIS A 90 -1.92 17.26 -9.56
C HIS A 90 -1.07 17.05 -8.31
N GLY A 91 0.14 17.63 -8.26
CA GLY A 91 1.00 17.56 -7.09
C GLY A 91 0.38 18.17 -5.83
N GLN A 92 -0.27 19.33 -5.97
CA GLN A 92 -1.01 19.99 -4.88
C GLN A 92 -2.15 19.13 -4.34
N ALA A 93 -2.92 18.51 -5.24
CA ALA A 93 -3.97 17.57 -4.88
C ALA A 93 -3.41 16.41 -4.04
N VAL A 94 -2.34 15.76 -4.51
CA VAL A 94 -1.71 14.63 -3.81
C VAL A 94 -1.18 15.04 -2.43
N VAL A 95 -0.52 16.20 -2.32
CA VAL A 95 -0.03 16.69 -1.01
C VAL A 95 -1.19 16.93 -0.05
N ARG A 96 -2.28 17.53 -0.53
CA ARG A 96 -3.49 17.80 0.28
C ARG A 96 -4.19 16.52 0.71
N LEU A 97 -4.34 15.55 -0.19
CA LEU A 97 -4.89 14.22 0.14
C LEU A 97 -4.04 13.52 1.20
N ARG A 98 -2.71 13.50 1.03
CA ARG A 98 -1.79 12.91 2.02
C ARG A 98 -1.89 13.57 3.39
N ALA A 99 -1.99 14.90 3.44
CA ALA A 99 -2.12 15.63 4.70
C ALA A 99 -3.44 15.33 5.42
N ARG A 100 -4.53 15.06 4.68
CA ARG A 100 -5.83 14.69 5.26
C ARG A 100 -5.88 13.24 5.71
N LEU A 101 -5.13 12.37 5.03
CA LEU A 101 -5.11 10.93 5.28
C LEU A 101 -3.96 10.46 6.17
N SER A 102 -3.10 11.37 6.66
CA SER A 102 -1.92 10.99 7.45
C SER A 102 -2.26 10.14 8.67
N ASN A 103 -3.38 10.44 9.34
CA ASN A 103 -3.83 9.73 10.54
C ASN A 103 -4.25 8.27 10.29
N TRP A 104 -4.62 7.91 9.06
CA TRP A 104 -4.97 6.52 8.71
C TRP A 104 -3.73 5.63 8.64
N ARG A 105 -2.61 6.18 8.18
CA ARG A 105 -1.34 5.46 8.04
C ARG A 105 -0.71 5.14 9.39
N ASP A 106 -0.94 5.99 10.39
CA ASP A 106 -0.45 5.76 11.77
C ASP A 106 -1.29 4.69 12.51
N GLY A 107 -2.57 4.55 12.15
CA GLY A 107 -3.44 3.49 12.67
C GLY A 107 -2.99 2.09 12.25
N GLU A 108 -2.59 1.92 10.99
CA GLU A 108 -2.08 0.66 10.44
C GLU A 108 -0.79 0.19 11.14
N VAL A 109 0.12 1.12 11.44
CA VAL A 109 1.40 0.84 12.14
C VAL A 109 1.18 0.52 13.63
N ALA A 110 0.22 1.18 14.28
CA ALA A 110 -0.13 0.89 15.68
C ALA A 110 -0.72 -0.52 15.84
N MET A 111 -1.52 -0.96 14.87
CA MET A 111 -2.16 -2.27 14.84
C MET A 111 -1.17 -3.40 14.51
N ALA A 112 -0.25 -3.17 13.58
CA ALA A 112 0.85 -4.09 13.30
C ALA A 112 1.78 -4.31 14.51
N LYS A 113 1.90 -3.31 15.41
CA LYS A 113 2.59 -3.47 16.70
C LYS A 113 1.76 -4.26 17.71
N ALA A 114 0.44 -4.09 17.76
CA ALA A 114 -0.44 -4.81 18.68
C ALA A 114 -0.53 -6.31 18.38
N LYS A 115 -0.46 -6.72 17.10
CA LYS A 115 -0.46 -8.15 16.69
C LYS A 115 0.86 -8.89 16.99
N ARG A 116 1.90 -8.17 17.44
CA ARG A 116 3.24 -8.71 17.76
C ARG A 116 3.56 -8.69 19.26
N ALA A 117 2.64 -8.25 20.11
CA ALA A 117 2.75 -8.22 21.58
C ALA A 117 1.81 -9.27 22.19
#